data_AF-A0A6A4NYP0-F1
#
_entry.id   AF-A0A6A4NYP0-F1
#
_cell.length_a   1.000
_cell.length_b   1.000
_cell.length_c   1.000
_cell.angle_alpha   90.00
_cell.angle_beta   90.00
_cell.angle_gamma   90.00
#
_symmetry.space_group_name_H-M   'P 1'
#
loop_
_entity.id
_entity.type
_entity.pdbx_description
1 polymer ?
#
loop_
_entity_poly.entity_id
_entity_poly.type
_entity_poly.pdbx_seq_one_letter_code
_entity_poly.pdbx_strand_id
1 'polypeptide(L)'
;MKPTFIVNESKRKVTYKVRKIGMKKKLHEITVLCGIQACAIIYGRNETEPEVWPSHSEVQRVINRFNAMSEINQRKNMSTQESFLKKNLEKARDQLKKARGENKKNEMELFMFQCLGAGSISNNGDTIDMNYLLLLINQNLRDIYGKESRDQTQHGIGVVVNGTET
;
A
#
# COMPACT_ATOMS: atom_id res chain seq x y z
N MET A 1 1.69 10.07 9.95
CA MET A 1 3.00 10.75 9.89
C MET A 1 3.91 10.00 8.92
N LYS A 2 4.50 10.68 7.94
CA LYS A 2 5.49 10.06 7.03
C LYS A 2 6.79 9.80 7.82
N PRO A 3 7.42 8.61 7.74
CA PRO A 3 8.65 8.29 8.46
C PRO A 3 9.87 8.90 7.77
N THR A 4 9.95 10.23 7.76
CA THR A 4 11.07 10.99 7.19
C THR A 4 11.93 11.59 8.29
N PHE A 5 13.20 11.86 7.97
CA PHE A 5 14.09 12.54 8.88
C PHE A 5 13.55 13.95 9.22
N ILE A 6 13.48 14.29 10.51
CA ILE A 6 13.06 15.62 10.96
C ILE A 6 14.29 16.54 10.88
N VAL A 7 14.33 17.43 9.89
CA VAL A 7 15.48 18.32 9.65
C VAL A 7 15.69 19.28 10.82
N ASN A 8 14.62 19.92 11.31
CA ASN A 8 14.68 20.84 12.43
C ASN A 8 15.13 20.11 13.72
N GLU A 9 16.28 20.52 14.25
CA GLU A 9 16.92 19.85 15.38
C GLU A 9 16.11 19.91 16.67
N SER A 10 15.58 21.08 17.03
CA SER A 10 14.78 21.24 18.26
C SER A 10 13.53 20.35 18.22
N LYS A 11 12.80 20.35 17.09
CA LYS A 11 11.64 19.46 16.88
C LYS A 11 12.04 17.99 16.91
N ARG A 12 13.19 17.64 16.31
CA ARG A 12 13.73 16.26 16.32
C ARG A 12 14.05 15.81 17.75
N LYS A 13 14.69 16.65 18.57
CA LYS A 13 15.06 16.34 19.97
C LYS A 13 13.83 16.11 20.85
N VAL A 14 12.81 16.98 20.74
CA VAL A 14 11.54 16.81 21.47
C VAL A 14 10.83 15.53 21.02
N THR A 15 10.74 15.33 19.71
CA THR A 15 10.07 14.14 19.14
C THR A 15 10.78 12.85 19.54
N TYR A 16 12.12 12.82 19.56
CA TYR A 16 12.91 11.68 20.01
C TYR A 16 12.57 11.32 21.46
N LYS A 17 12.57 12.30 22.39
CA LYS A 17 12.24 12.05 23.80
C LYS A 17 10.84 11.45 23.97
N VAL A 18 9.83 12.07 23.35
CA VAL A 18 8.43 11.62 23.44
C VAL A 18 8.27 10.21 22.86
N ARG A 19 8.83 9.96 21.67
CA ARG A 19 8.73 8.65 21.01
C ARG A 19 9.50 7.56 21.72
N LYS A 20 10.67 7.87 22.28
CA LYS A 20 11.47 6.91 23.07
C LYS A 20 10.66 6.41 24.28
N ILE A 21 10.03 7.31 25.02
CA ILE A 21 9.15 6.96 26.15
C ILE A 21 7.97 6.11 25.67
N GLY A 22 7.28 6.55 24.61
CA GLY A 22 6.13 5.82 24.05
C GLY A 22 6.50 4.41 23.54
N MET A 23 7.68 4.26 22.92
CA MET A 23 8.19 2.98 22.45
C MET A 23 8.44 2.01 23.60
N LYS A 24 9.11 2.45 24.68
CA LYS A 24 9.31 1.61 25.87
C LYS A 24 7.98 1.18 26.50
N LYS A 25 7.00 2.08 26.57
CA LYS A 25 5.65 1.74 27.06
C LYS A 25 4.99 0.67 26.19
N LYS A 26 5.05 0.80 24.86
CA LYS A 26 4.50 -0.20 23.94
C LYS A 26 5.23 -1.53 24.00
N LEU A 27 6.55 -1.53 24.17
CA LEU A 27 7.33 -2.76 24.38
C LEU A 27 6.91 -3.47 25.66
N HIS A 28 6.72 -2.72 26.75
CA HIS A 28 6.20 -3.29 28.00
C HIS A 28 4.81 -3.90 27.82
N GLU A 29 3.87 -3.16 27.21
CA GLU A 29 2.52 -3.66 26.91
C GLU A 29 2.55 -4.96 26.09
N ILE A 30 3.34 -5.03 25.02
CA ILE A 30 3.45 -6.25 24.18
C ILE A 30 4.06 -7.42 24.97
N THR A 31 5.10 -7.15 25.77
CA THR A 31 5.75 -8.17 26.62
C THR A 31 4.74 -8.78 27.58
N VAL A 32 3.92 -7.94 28.22
CA VAL A 32 2.89 -8.37 29.18
C VAL A 32 1.73 -9.08 28.49
N LEU A 33 1.16 -8.49 27.43
CA LEU A 33 -0.04 -9.01 26.77
C LEU A 33 0.22 -10.30 26.00
N CYS A 34 1.41 -10.43 25.40
CA CYS A 34 1.75 -11.59 24.57
C CYS A 34 2.63 -12.61 25.30
N GLY A 35 3.07 -12.35 26.53
CA GLY A 35 3.94 -13.24 27.29
C GLY A 35 5.30 -13.48 26.63
N ILE A 36 5.80 -12.52 25.84
CA ILE A 36 7.06 -12.65 25.12
C ILE A 36 8.20 -11.96 25.86
N GLN A 37 9.44 -12.37 25.61
CA GLN A 37 10.63 -11.64 26.05
C GLN A 37 11.06 -10.65 24.96
N ALA A 38 11.27 -9.39 25.33
CA ALA A 38 11.74 -8.35 24.44
C ALA A 38 12.72 -7.42 25.16
N CYS A 39 13.63 -6.80 24.40
CA CYS A 39 14.52 -5.76 24.88
C CYS A 39 14.71 -4.69 23.80
N ALA A 40 15.21 -3.51 24.20
CA ALA A 40 15.58 -2.44 23.29
C ALA A 40 16.94 -1.85 23.66
N ILE A 41 17.71 -1.50 22.63
CA ILE A 41 18.95 -0.71 22.72
C ILE A 41 18.75 0.50 21.82
N ILE A 42 18.86 1.70 22.37
CA ILE A 42 18.49 2.94 21.70
C ILE A 42 19.67 3.91 21.74
N TYR A 43 20.25 4.19 20.58
CA TYR A 43 21.32 5.18 20.45
C TYR A 43 20.75 6.56 20.14
N GLY A 44 20.92 7.50 21.08
CA GLY A 44 20.62 8.90 20.88
C GLY A 44 21.81 9.65 20.29
N ARG A 45 21.60 10.49 19.28
CA ARG A 45 22.68 11.27 18.63
C ARG A 45 23.47 12.18 19.60
N ASN A 46 22.85 12.58 20.70
CA ASN A 46 23.45 13.49 21.70
C ASN A 46 23.62 12.78 23.06
N GLU A 47 23.61 11.45 23.08
CA GLU A 47 23.74 10.63 24.28
C GLU A 47 25.07 9.86 24.17
N THR A 48 25.89 9.88 25.22
CA THR A 48 27.21 9.20 25.22
C THR A 48 27.09 7.68 25.33
N GLU A 49 26.01 7.22 25.96
CA GLU A 49 25.70 5.81 26.13
C GLU A 49 24.31 5.49 25.55
N PRO A 50 24.10 4.27 25.03
CA PRO A 50 22.78 3.85 24.61
C PRO A 50 21.85 3.72 25.80
N GLU A 51 20.61 4.13 25.62
CA GLU A 51 19.56 3.78 26.57
C GLU A 51 19.12 2.35 26.32
N VAL A 52 19.08 1.55 27.38
CA VAL A 52 18.62 0.16 27.34
C VAL A 52 17.31 -0.01 28.10
N TRP A 53 16.50 -0.98 27.66
CA TRP A 53 15.27 -1.37 28.34
C TRP A 53 15.10 -2.90 28.25
N PRO A 54 14.64 -3.58 29.33
CA PRO A 54 14.18 -3.01 30.61
C PRO A 54 15.31 -2.70 31.61
N SER A 55 16.34 -3.54 31.68
CA SER A 55 17.57 -3.29 32.44
C SER A 55 18.74 -3.96 31.73
N HIS A 56 19.98 -3.59 32.06
CA HIS A 56 21.18 -4.14 31.43
C HIS A 56 21.26 -5.67 31.53
N SER A 57 20.97 -6.24 32.70
CA SER A 57 21.02 -7.70 32.92
C SER A 57 19.95 -8.43 32.11
N GLU A 58 18.74 -7.88 32.04
CA GLU A 58 17.65 -8.48 31.25
C GLU A 58 17.90 -8.38 29.75
N VAL A 59 18.41 -7.25 29.28
CA VAL A 59 18.84 -7.07 27.88
C VAL A 59 19.91 -8.09 27.53
N GLN A 60 20.94 -8.24 28.37
CA GLN A 60 22.00 -9.22 28.15
C GLN A 60 21.45 -10.65 28.08
N ARG A 61 20.50 -11.00 28.96
CA ARG A 61 19.84 -12.31 28.96
C ARG A 61 19.10 -12.57 27.64
N VAL A 62 18.35 -11.58 27.14
CA VAL A 62 17.62 -11.70 25.86
C VAL A 62 18.59 -11.81 24.68
N ILE A 63 19.66 -11.02 24.66
CA ILE A 63 20.70 -11.08 23.62
C ILE A 63 21.40 -12.44 23.61
N ASN A 64 21.80 -12.94 24.77
CA ASN A 64 22.46 -14.24 24.88
C ASN A 64 21.53 -15.36 24.37
N ARG A 65 20.23 -15.30 24.72
CA ARG A 65 19.24 -16.25 24.20
C ARG A 65 19.08 -16.15 22.68
N PHE A 66 19.07 -14.94 22.12
CA PHE A 66 19.00 -14.72 20.68
C PHE A 66 20.23 -15.28 19.96
N ASN A 67 21.44 -14.99 20.47
CA ASN A 67 22.70 -15.47 19.90
C ASN A 67 22.87 -16.99 19.99
N ALA A 68 22.23 -17.64 20.96
CA ALA A 68 22.20 -19.09 21.08
C ALA A 68 21.26 -19.78 20.06
N MET A 69 20.41 -19.04 19.35
CA MET A 69 19.54 -19.60 18.30
C MET A 69 20.32 -19.85 17.02
N SER A 70 19.87 -20.78 16.17
CA SER A 70 20.42 -20.97 14.84
C SER A 70 20.22 -19.74 13.95
N GLU A 71 21.11 -19.52 12.98
CA GLU A 71 21.06 -18.35 12.09
C GLU A 71 19.75 -18.23 11.30
N ILE A 72 19.14 -19.37 10.95
CA ILE A 72 17.84 -19.40 10.25
C ILE A 72 16.75 -18.82 11.16
N ASN A 73 16.72 -19.23 12.43
CA ASN A 73 15.74 -18.74 13.39
C ASN A 73 15.97 -17.27 13.75
N GLN A 74 17.23 -16.84 13.85
CA GLN A 74 17.58 -15.43 14.06
C GLN A 74 17.08 -14.54 12.91
N ARG A 75 17.25 -14.99 11.65
CA ARG A 75 16.91 -14.20 10.46
C ARG A 75 15.44 -14.27 10.06
N LYS A 76 14.70 -15.31 10.46
CA LYS A 76 13.31 -15.59 10.03
C LYS A 76 12.38 -14.38 10.08
N ASN A 77 12.46 -13.58 11.15
CA ASN A 77 11.61 -12.40 11.36
C ASN A 77 12.42 -11.11 11.50
N MET A 78 13.70 -11.11 11.10
CA MET A 78 14.57 -9.95 11.22
C MET A 78 14.12 -8.86 10.25
N SER A 79 13.90 -7.66 10.77
CA SER A 79 13.61 -6.46 9.97
C SER A 79 14.74 -5.45 10.16
N THR A 80 15.30 -4.97 9.05
CA THR A 80 16.36 -3.95 9.07
C THR A 80 15.82 -2.63 8.53
N GLN A 81 16.53 -1.54 8.82
CA GLN A 81 16.21 -0.25 8.22
C GLN A 81 16.27 -0.30 6.69
N GLU A 82 17.25 -1.01 6.13
CA GLU A 82 17.39 -1.20 4.68
C GLU A 82 16.19 -1.94 4.08
N SER A 83 15.81 -3.09 4.66
CA SER A 83 14.67 -3.88 4.14
C SER A 83 13.36 -3.12 4.26
N PHE A 84 13.17 -2.35 5.33
CA PHE A 84 12.02 -1.46 5.51
C PHE A 84 11.98 -0.34 4.46
N LEU A 85 13.11 0.34 4.22
CA LEU A 85 13.19 1.41 3.21
C LEU A 85 12.97 0.87 1.80
N LYS A 86 13.56 -0.28 1.46
CA LYS A 86 13.34 -0.96 0.17
C LYS A 86 11.87 -1.26 -0.07
N LYS A 87 11.18 -1.85 0.93
CA LYS A 87 9.73 -2.12 0.86
C LYS A 87 8.90 -0.84 0.68
N ASN A 88 9.27 0.25 1.35
CA ASN A 88 8.58 1.53 1.16
C ASN A 88 8.81 2.13 -0.22
N LEU A 89 10.02 1.98 -0.77
CA LEU A 89 10.35 2.42 -2.12
C LEU A 89 9.57 1.64 -3.18
N GLU A 90 9.48 0.31 -3.03
CA GLU A 90 8.65 -0.54 -3.89
C GLU A 90 7.19 -0.10 -3.85
N LYS A 91 6.63 0.11 -2.66
CA LYS A 91 5.25 0.61 -2.51
C LYS A 91 5.05 1.98 -3.18
N ALA A 92 6.01 2.89 -3.06
CA ALA A 92 5.95 4.20 -3.71
C ALA A 92 6.01 4.09 -5.24
N ARG A 93 6.82 3.16 -5.77
CA ARG A 93 6.88 2.86 -7.21
C ARG A 93 5.57 2.28 -7.73
N ASP A 94 4.94 1.38 -6.98
CA ASP A 94 3.64 0.81 -7.34
C ASP A 94 2.55 1.88 -7.38
N GLN A 95 2.53 2.78 -6.39
CA GLN A 95 1.60 3.91 -6.37
C GLN A 95 1.83 4.84 -7.57
N LEU A 96 3.09 5.13 -7.91
CA LEU A 96 3.43 5.93 -9.09
C LEU A 96 2.98 5.25 -10.39
N LYS A 97 3.19 3.93 -10.52
CA LYS A 97 2.75 3.15 -11.68
C LYS A 97 1.22 3.20 -11.83
N LYS A 98 0.49 3.03 -10.73
CA LYS A 98 -0.97 3.11 -10.71
C LYS A 98 -1.46 4.50 -11.13
N ALA A 99 -0.91 5.56 -10.55
CA ALA A 99 -1.27 6.94 -10.89
C ALA A 99 -0.98 7.27 -12.37
N ARG A 100 0.14 6.80 -12.91
CA ARG A 100 0.44 6.94 -14.36
C ARG A 100 -0.57 6.21 -15.23
N GLY A 101 -0.98 5.00 -14.84
CA GLY A 101 -2.01 4.24 -15.55
C GLY A 101 -3.37 4.95 -15.54
N GLU A 102 -3.78 5.47 -14.38
CA GLU A 102 -5.01 6.26 -14.22
C GLU A 102 -4.96 7.54 -15.07
N ASN A 103 -3.85 8.28 -15.05
CA ASN A 103 -3.68 9.47 -15.89
C ASN A 103 -3.80 9.13 -17.37
N LYS A 104 -3.09 8.09 -17.84
CA LYS A 104 -3.16 7.66 -19.24
C LYS A 104 -4.58 7.26 -19.66
N LYS A 105 -5.32 6.58 -18.77
CA LYS A 105 -6.73 6.24 -19.01
C LYS A 105 -7.57 7.51 -19.14
N ASN A 106 -7.44 8.47 -18.23
CA ASN A 106 -8.20 9.73 -18.25
C ASN A 106 -7.87 10.57 -19.50
N GLU A 107 -6.60 10.64 -19.90
CA GLU A 107 -6.17 11.31 -21.13
C GLU A 107 -6.84 10.70 -22.36
N MET A 108 -6.90 9.37 -22.45
CA MET A 108 -7.57 8.69 -23.57
C MET A 108 -9.08 8.85 -23.54
N GLU A 109 -9.71 8.81 -22.37
CA GLU A 109 -11.15 9.10 -22.24
C GLU A 109 -11.48 10.51 -22.72
N LEU A 110 -10.71 11.51 -22.30
CA LEU A 110 -10.87 12.88 -22.76
C LEU A 110 -10.70 13.00 -24.29
N PHE A 111 -9.70 12.32 -24.84
CA PHE A 111 -9.47 12.29 -26.29
C PHE A 111 -10.63 11.65 -27.06
N MET A 112 -11.18 10.53 -26.57
CA MET A 112 -12.36 9.89 -27.17
C MET A 112 -13.56 10.85 -27.17
N PHE A 113 -13.83 11.55 -26.05
CA PHE A 113 -14.91 12.53 -25.99
C PHE A 113 -14.71 13.68 -27.00
N GLN A 114 -13.47 14.15 -27.18
CA GLN A 114 -13.16 15.16 -28.19
C GLN A 114 -13.42 14.66 -29.62
N CYS A 115 -13.00 13.43 -29.94
CA CYS A 115 -13.24 12.84 -31.26
C CYS A 115 -14.75 12.69 -31.56
N LEU A 116 -15.52 12.22 -30.57
CA LEU A 116 -16.97 12.07 -30.69
C LEU A 116 -17.68 13.42 -30.86
N GLY A 117 -17.23 14.47 -30.16
CA GLY A 117 -17.78 15.82 -30.29
C GLY A 117 -17.43 16.50 -31.62
N ALA A 118 -16.21 16.29 -32.13
CA ALA A 118 -15.75 16.89 -33.38
C ALA A 118 -16.14 16.09 -34.63
N GLY A 119 -16.59 14.84 -34.48
CA GLY A 119 -16.89 13.94 -35.59
C GLY A 119 -15.66 13.52 -36.43
N SER A 120 -14.45 13.77 -35.93
CA SER A 120 -13.19 13.45 -36.61
C SER A 120 -12.07 13.16 -35.61
N ILE A 121 -11.09 12.35 -36.02
CA ILE A 121 -9.91 12.03 -35.23
C ILE A 121 -8.79 12.98 -35.65
N SER A 122 -8.61 14.09 -34.93
CA SER A 122 -7.47 15.00 -35.12
C SER A 122 -6.40 14.70 -34.07
N ASN A 123 -5.43 13.85 -34.44
CA ASN A 123 -4.27 13.63 -33.57
C ASN A 123 -3.27 14.78 -33.76
N ASN A 124 -3.30 15.75 -32.84
CA ASN A 124 -2.44 16.93 -32.94
C ASN A 124 -1.01 16.71 -32.40
N GLY A 125 -0.59 15.48 -32.06
CA GLY A 125 0.79 15.21 -31.66
C GLY A 125 1.20 13.73 -31.51
N ASP A 126 2.52 13.48 -31.44
CA ASP A 126 3.18 12.17 -31.26
C ASP A 126 2.94 11.51 -29.88
N THR A 127 2.10 12.11 -29.04
CA THR A 127 1.90 11.72 -27.64
C THR A 127 0.77 10.71 -27.40
N ILE A 128 -0.12 10.49 -28.37
CA ILE A 128 -1.26 9.58 -28.22
C ILE A 128 -0.87 8.15 -28.62
N ASP A 129 -0.87 7.25 -27.65
CA ASP A 129 -0.66 5.82 -27.87
C ASP A 129 -1.92 5.18 -28.50
N MET A 130 -1.94 5.11 -29.82
CA MET A 130 -3.05 4.57 -30.61
C MET A 130 -3.36 3.09 -30.31
N ASN A 131 -2.36 2.30 -29.92
CA ASN A 131 -2.58 0.90 -29.54
C ASN A 131 -3.35 0.82 -28.21
N TYR A 132 -3.00 1.69 -27.27
CA TYR A 132 -3.72 1.80 -26.00
C TYR A 132 -5.14 2.36 -26.19
N LEU A 133 -5.33 3.31 -27.12
CA LEU A 133 -6.65 3.82 -27.49
C LEU A 133 -7.54 2.70 -28.06
N LEU A 134 -7.02 1.91 -29.00
CA LEU A 134 -7.74 0.77 -29.58
C LEU A 134 -8.18 -0.23 -28.50
N LEU A 135 -7.31 -0.53 -27.54
CA LEU A 135 -7.64 -1.41 -26.41
C LEU A 135 -8.82 -0.84 -25.60
N LEU A 136 -8.82 0.46 -25.32
CA LEU A 136 -9.85 1.11 -24.52
C LEU A 136 -11.21 1.17 -25.26
N ILE A 137 -11.20 1.46 -26.57
CA ILE A 137 -12.41 1.41 -27.42
C ILE A 137 -13.02 0.01 -27.38
N ASN A 138 -12.20 -1.03 -27.58
CA ASN A 138 -12.66 -2.42 -27.54
C ASN A 138 -13.19 -2.85 -26.17
N GLN A 139 -12.66 -2.28 -25.08
CA GLN A 139 -13.18 -2.53 -23.73
C GLN A 139 -14.54 -1.86 -23.54
N ASN A 140 -14.69 -0.59 -23.94
CA ASN A 140 -15.96 0.14 -23.87
C ASN A 140 -17.05 -0.53 -24.72
N LEU A 141 -16.73 -0.96 -25.94
CA LEU A 141 -17.66 -1.70 -26.79
C LEU A 141 -18.12 -3.00 -26.11
N ARG A 142 -17.20 -3.77 -25.53
CA ARG A 142 -17.54 -4.97 -24.75
C ARG A 142 -18.47 -4.67 -23.57
N ASP A 143 -18.22 -3.58 -22.86
CA ASP A 143 -19.05 -3.18 -21.73
C ASP A 143 -20.46 -2.74 -22.17
N ILE A 144 -20.59 -2.11 -23.34
CA ILE A 144 -21.88 -1.75 -23.96
C ILE A 144 -22.65 -3.02 -24.38
N TYR A 145 -22.04 -3.86 -25.21
CA TYR A 145 -22.68 -5.10 -25.70
C TYR A 145 -23.02 -6.06 -24.54
N GLY A 146 -22.16 -6.15 -23.52
CA GLY A 146 -22.42 -6.95 -22.34
C GLY A 146 -23.51 -6.40 -21.42
N LYS A 147 -23.92 -5.12 -21.57
CA LYS A 147 -25.09 -4.56 -20.88
C LYS A 147 -26.36 -4.82 -21.67
N GLU A 148 -26.34 -4.69 -23.00
CA GLU A 148 -27.49 -5.01 -23.86
C GLU A 148 -27.99 -6.44 -23.67
N SER A 149 -27.07 -7.42 -23.52
CA SER A 149 -27.44 -8.83 -23.28
C SER A 149 -28.11 -9.06 -21.91
N ARG A 150 -27.81 -8.23 -20.90
CA ARG A 150 -28.41 -8.35 -19.55
C ARG A 150 -29.79 -7.71 -19.49
N ASP A 151 -29.98 -6.59 -20.16
CA ASP A 151 -31.26 -5.88 -20.18
C ASP A 151 -32.33 -6.61 -21.02
N GLN A 152 -31.92 -7.34 -22.07
CA GLN A 152 -32.84 -8.19 -22.85
C GLN A 152 -33.37 -9.42 -22.09
N THR A 153 -32.66 -9.92 -21.08
CA THR A 153 -33.07 -11.13 -20.33
C THR A 153 -34.20 -10.85 -19.32
N GLN A 154 -34.44 -9.58 -18.94
CA GLN A 154 -35.47 -9.21 -17.96
C GLN A 154 -36.86 -8.93 -18.55
N HIS A 155 -37.01 -8.82 -19.88
CA HIS A 155 -38.31 -8.56 -20.54
C HIS A 155 -39.00 -9.82 -21.10
N GLY A 156 -38.46 -11.02 -20.83
CA GLY A 156 -38.86 -12.27 -21.49
C GLY A 156 -39.61 -13.32 -20.66
N ILE A 157 -40.29 -12.96 -19.56
CA ILE A 157 -41.18 -13.89 -18.83
C ILE A 157 -42.55 -13.25 -18.62
N GLY A 158 -43.36 -13.25 -19.68
CA GLY A 158 -44.81 -13.14 -19.59
C GLY A 158 -45.40 -14.55 -19.72
N VAL A 159 -45.69 -15.18 -18.58
CA VAL A 159 -46.29 -16.53 -18.53
C VAL A 159 -47.73 -16.46 -19.06
N VAL A 160 -47.99 -17.19 -20.15
CA VAL A 160 -49.35 -17.62 -20.52
C VAL A 160 -49.77 -18.72 -19.56
N VAL A 161 -50.73 -18.45 -18.68
CA VAL A 161 -51.46 -19.49 -17.95
C VAL A 161 -52.77 -19.74 -18.69
N ASN A 162 -52.83 -20.87 -19.39
CA ASN A 162 -54.09 -21.47 -19.82
C ASN A 162 -54.83 -22.00 -18.58
N GLY A 163 -56.03 -21.48 -18.35
CA GLY A 163 -57.00 -22.06 -17.41
C GLY A 163 -57.92 -23.05 -18.15
N THR A 164 -57.95 -24.28 -17.64
CA THR A 164 -58.76 -25.42 -18.06
C THR A 164 -60.23 -25.30 -17.66
N GLU A 165 -61.09 -25.80 -18.56
CA GLU A 165 -62.33 -26.58 -18.36
C GLU A 165 -63.23 -26.31 -17.14
N THR A 166 -64.48 -25.92 -17.42
CA THR A 166 -65.68 -26.76 -17.19
C THR A 166 -66.73 -26.46 -18.25
#